data_AF-A0A0M0L976-F1
#
_entry.id   AF-A0A0M0L976-F1
#
_cell.length_a   1.000
_cell.length_b   1.000
_cell.length_c   1.000
_cell.angle_alpha   90.00
_cell.angle_beta   90.00
_cell.angle_gamma   90.00
#
_symmetry.space_group_name_H-M   'P 1'
#
loop_
_entity.id
_entity.type
_entity.pdbx_description
1 polymer ?
#
loop_
_entity_poly.entity_id
_entity_poly.type
_entity_poly.pdbx_seq_one_letter_code
_entity_poly.pdbx_strand_id
1 'polypeptide(L)'
;MSMLEYVPVPYFLVDTDFNILEWSVQSGHVFQPAANFLDLVDTFSKDKAKKFLATRSSDSAELSVDQPHEKDTLIQHRGQAIQKVEIVLKTNSSPYSLFECHIQWDNDIGHLVCIQQDERIQELTTLVQRHRKRLAETDFELLQQKEQLEDSLKRIKQLSASFIKLSPSVGLVPLFGDLDRQLVDENTKVLQECVYDGHYTTLLFDFGGLAELTSEGIHAFAEFMKSFYLMGVTCYVIGMRPPHTQSLRNRSFGEQIIYMNNLSEIINVGKHVS
;
A
#
# COMPACT_ATOMS: atom_id res chain seq x y z
N MET A 1 21.21 -53.58 -10.60
CA MET A 1 20.80 -52.53 -9.64
C MET A 1 19.48 -51.96 -10.15
N SER A 2 18.41 -52.07 -9.36
CA SER A 2 17.06 -51.68 -9.80
C SER A 2 16.94 -50.16 -9.87
N MET A 3 16.27 -49.64 -10.90
CA MET A 3 16.06 -48.20 -11.12
C MET A 3 15.27 -47.53 -9.98
N LEU A 4 14.61 -48.34 -9.14
CA LEU A 4 13.81 -47.92 -7.98
C LEU A 4 14.64 -47.45 -6.78
N GLU A 5 15.95 -47.71 -6.77
CA GLU A 5 16.86 -47.30 -5.69
C GLU A 5 17.03 -45.77 -5.61
N TYR A 6 16.82 -45.07 -6.72
CA TYR A 6 17.04 -43.61 -6.84
C TYR A 6 15.74 -42.79 -6.86
N VAL A 7 14.57 -43.42 -6.72
CA VAL A 7 13.28 -42.71 -6.74
C VAL A 7 13.08 -42.00 -5.39
N PRO A 8 13.05 -40.65 -5.35
CA PRO A 8 13.03 -39.89 -4.09
C PRO A 8 11.63 -39.80 -3.45
N VAL A 9 10.66 -40.55 -3.97
CA VAL A 9 9.26 -40.55 -3.54
C VAL A 9 8.78 -41.98 -3.29
N PRO A 10 7.80 -42.19 -2.40
CA PRO A 10 7.18 -43.49 -2.27
C PRO A 10 6.54 -43.94 -3.59
N TYR A 11 7.00 -45.08 -4.08
CA TYR A 11 6.65 -45.64 -5.38
C TYR A 11 6.43 -47.15 -5.27
N PHE A 12 5.46 -47.66 -6.03
CA PHE A 12 5.10 -49.07 -6.08
C PHE A 12 4.88 -49.52 -7.53
N LEU A 13 5.35 -50.72 -7.86
CA LEU A 13 4.89 -51.51 -9.00
C LEU A 13 3.88 -52.51 -8.49
N VAL A 14 2.68 -52.53 -9.07
CA VAL A 14 1.61 -53.46 -8.69
C VAL A 14 1.11 -54.26 -9.88
N ASP A 15 0.64 -55.49 -9.65
CA ASP A 15 -0.09 -56.24 -10.66
C ASP A 15 -1.58 -55.84 -10.72
N THR A 16 -2.33 -56.54 -11.56
CA THR A 16 -3.77 -56.32 -11.76
C THR A 16 -4.64 -56.61 -10.53
N ASP A 17 -4.14 -57.43 -9.61
CA ASP A 17 -4.76 -57.75 -8.32
C ASP A 17 -4.27 -56.82 -7.19
N PHE A 18 -3.48 -55.80 -7.55
CA PHE A 18 -2.84 -54.82 -6.67
C PHE A 18 -1.77 -55.41 -5.75
N ASN A 19 -1.25 -56.61 -6.06
CA ASN A 19 -0.11 -57.16 -5.35
C ASN A 19 1.14 -56.36 -5.69
N ILE A 20 1.93 -56.05 -4.67
CA ILE A 20 3.13 -55.25 -4.83
C ILE A 20 4.23 -56.14 -5.41
N LEU A 21 4.65 -55.83 -6.63
CA LEU A 21 5.75 -56.51 -7.32
C LEU A 21 7.10 -55.94 -6.88
N GLU A 22 7.21 -54.61 -6.83
CA GLU A 22 8.40 -53.89 -6.36
C GLU A 22 8.00 -52.56 -5.70
N TRP A 23 8.89 -51.99 -4.87
CA TRP A 23 8.70 -50.68 -4.26
C TRP A 23 10.02 -49.88 -4.23
N SER A 24 9.94 -48.55 -4.09
CA SER A 24 11.13 -47.72 -3.86
C SER A 24 11.63 -47.82 -2.41
N VAL A 25 12.90 -47.46 -2.20
CA VAL A 25 13.49 -47.34 -0.85
C VAL A 25 12.68 -46.38 0.02
N GLN A 26 12.19 -45.28 -0.56
CA GLN A 26 11.38 -44.30 0.15
C GLN A 26 10.02 -44.87 0.61
N SER A 27 9.42 -45.81 -0.14
CA SER A 27 8.23 -46.54 0.32
C SER A 27 8.50 -47.33 1.60
N GLY A 28 9.68 -47.96 1.71
CA GLY A 28 10.06 -48.73 2.89
C GLY A 28 10.28 -47.88 4.15
N HIS A 29 10.63 -46.60 4.01
CA HIS A 29 10.72 -45.67 5.14
C HIS A 29 9.33 -45.22 5.62
N VAL A 30 8.38 -45.06 4.70
CA VAL A 30 7.07 -44.46 4.97
C VAL A 30 6.02 -45.50 5.39
N PHE A 31 6.03 -46.68 4.78
CA PHE A 31 4.99 -47.71 4.94
C PHE A 31 5.51 -48.98 5.61
N GLN A 32 4.60 -49.74 6.21
CA GLN A 32 4.91 -51.11 6.65
C GLN A 32 5.01 -52.03 5.43
N PRO A 33 5.82 -53.11 5.48
CA PRO A 33 5.83 -54.11 4.42
C PRO A 33 4.43 -54.74 4.23
N ALA A 34 3.93 -54.72 3.01
CA ALA A 34 2.64 -55.32 2.65
C ALA A 34 2.77 -56.10 1.33
N ALA A 35 2.01 -57.19 1.20
CA ALA A 35 1.95 -57.96 -0.04
C ALA A 35 1.01 -57.32 -1.06
N ASN A 36 0.00 -56.57 -0.61
CA ASN A 36 -0.98 -55.90 -1.44
C ASN A 36 -1.07 -54.41 -1.08
N PHE A 37 -1.18 -53.54 -2.08
CA PHE A 37 -1.25 -52.09 -1.84
C PHE A 37 -2.49 -51.70 -1.02
N LEU A 38 -3.61 -52.41 -1.16
CA LEU A 38 -4.83 -52.14 -0.40
C LEU A 38 -4.71 -52.39 1.10
N ASP A 39 -3.66 -53.08 1.55
CA ASP A 39 -3.38 -53.27 2.98
C ASP A 39 -2.76 -52.01 3.61
N LEU A 40 -2.11 -51.17 2.79
CA LEU A 40 -1.59 -49.87 3.17
C LEU A 40 -2.67 -48.79 3.20
N VAL A 41 -3.81 -49.04 2.54
CA VAL A 41 -4.94 -48.11 2.47
C VAL A 41 -5.78 -48.20 3.74
N ASP A 42 -6.17 -47.04 4.28
CA ASP A 42 -7.11 -46.99 5.39
C ASP A 42 -8.47 -47.64 5.03
N THR A 43 -9.10 -48.29 6.01
CA THR A 43 -10.35 -49.03 5.85
C THR A 43 -11.44 -48.16 5.20
N PHE A 44 -11.54 -46.88 5.55
CA PHE A 44 -12.56 -45.97 5.00
C PHE A 44 -12.21 -45.47 3.59
N SER A 45 -10.95 -45.62 3.16
CA SER A 45 -10.48 -45.23 1.83
C SER A 45 -10.34 -46.41 0.85
N LYS A 46 -10.56 -47.66 1.29
CA LYS A 46 -10.38 -48.86 0.44
C LYS A 46 -11.28 -48.88 -0.79
N ASP A 47 -12.55 -48.51 -0.68
CA ASP A 47 -13.47 -48.50 -1.82
C ASP A 47 -13.11 -47.42 -2.85
N LYS A 48 -12.61 -46.27 -2.37
CA LYS A 48 -12.10 -45.19 -3.22
C LYS A 48 -10.83 -45.63 -3.94
N ALA A 49 -9.91 -46.28 -3.23
CA ALA A 49 -8.67 -46.81 -3.79
C ALA A 49 -8.94 -47.91 -4.83
N LYS A 50 -9.82 -48.88 -4.54
CA LYS A 50 -10.19 -49.94 -5.49
C LYS A 50 -10.75 -49.37 -6.79
N LYS A 51 -11.70 -48.42 -6.70
CA LYS A 51 -12.28 -47.78 -7.89
C LYS A 51 -11.21 -47.06 -8.69
N PHE A 52 -10.33 -46.31 -8.02
CA PHE A 52 -9.23 -45.61 -8.66
C PHE A 52 -8.24 -46.57 -9.36
N LEU A 53 -7.73 -47.57 -8.63
CA LEU A 53 -6.73 -48.51 -9.16
C LEU A 53 -7.32 -49.38 -10.29
N ALA A 54 -8.60 -49.74 -10.22
CA ALA A 54 -9.29 -50.51 -11.26
C ALA A 54 -9.64 -49.67 -12.51
N THR A 55 -9.57 -48.34 -12.45
CA THR A 55 -9.91 -47.50 -13.60
C THR A 55 -8.79 -47.57 -14.63
N ARG A 56 -9.04 -48.29 -15.73
CA ARG A 56 -8.17 -48.36 -16.90
C ARG A 56 -8.65 -47.31 -17.91
N SER A 57 -7.72 -46.67 -18.62
CA SER A 57 -7.97 -45.52 -19.50
C SER A 57 -8.74 -45.84 -20.80
N SER A 58 -9.71 -46.77 -20.77
CA SER A 58 -10.53 -47.16 -21.91
C SER A 58 -12.03 -46.82 -21.77
N ASP A 59 -12.54 -46.44 -20.61
CA ASP A 59 -13.98 -46.18 -20.40
C ASP A 59 -14.37 -44.69 -20.51
N SER A 60 -13.88 -44.00 -21.56
CA SER A 60 -14.39 -42.67 -21.93
C SER A 60 -14.72 -42.58 -23.41
N ALA A 61 -15.33 -43.63 -23.97
CA ALA A 61 -15.89 -43.65 -25.31
C ALA A 61 -17.40 -43.86 -25.24
N GLU A 62 -18.14 -42.95 -24.59
CA GLU A 62 -19.57 -42.72 -24.84
C GLU A 62 -20.02 -41.48 -24.05
N LEU A 63 -19.79 -40.30 -24.62
CA LEU A 63 -20.52 -39.04 -24.40
C LEU A 63 -19.98 -38.01 -25.39
N SER A 64 -20.18 -38.27 -26.69
CA SER A 64 -20.31 -37.20 -27.69
C SER A 64 -21.76 -36.68 -27.56
N VAL A 65 -22.03 -35.38 -27.57
CA VAL A 65 -22.05 -34.52 -28.76
C VAL A 65 -22.29 -33.06 -28.30
N ASP A 66 -21.80 -32.10 -29.09
CA ASP A 66 -22.11 -30.65 -29.15
C ASP A 66 -21.24 -29.66 -28.35
N GLN A 67 -20.07 -29.28 -28.87
CA GLN A 67 -19.90 -28.21 -29.88
C GLN A 67 -18.40 -27.84 -30.08
N PRO A 68 -18.01 -27.25 -31.23
CA PRO A 68 -16.63 -27.22 -31.70
C PRO A 68 -16.04 -25.81 -31.72
N HIS A 69 -14.92 -25.53 -31.05
CA HIS A 69 -14.08 -24.40 -31.47
C HIS A 69 -12.58 -24.64 -31.25
N GLU A 70 -11.89 -24.46 -32.37
CA GLU A 70 -10.49 -24.09 -32.60
C GLU A 70 -9.36 -25.10 -32.37
N LYS A 71 -8.80 -25.49 -33.53
CA LYS A 71 -7.61 -26.28 -33.72
C LYS A 71 -6.39 -25.42 -33.42
N ASP A 72 -5.56 -25.87 -32.48
CA ASP A 72 -4.12 -25.73 -32.63
C ASP A 72 -3.38 -26.89 -31.97
N THR A 73 -2.46 -27.44 -32.74
CA THR A 73 -1.40 -28.40 -32.37
C THR A 73 -1.78 -29.87 -32.27
N LEU A 74 -1.64 -30.55 -33.41
CA LEU A 74 -1.31 -31.98 -33.49
C LEU A 74 0.03 -32.25 -32.79
N ILE A 75 -0.03 -32.77 -31.56
CA ILE A 75 0.97 -33.72 -31.07
C ILE A 75 0.22 -34.95 -30.61
N GLN A 76 0.27 -35.96 -31.46
CA GLN A 76 -0.25 -37.29 -31.23
C GLN A 76 0.70 -38.02 -30.28
N HIS A 77 0.60 -37.75 -28.97
CA HIS A 77 1.10 -38.69 -27.96
C HIS A 77 -0.09 -39.47 -27.43
N ARG A 78 -0.06 -40.79 -27.64
CA ARG A 78 -0.79 -41.80 -26.85
C ARG A 78 -0.28 -41.76 -25.40
N GLY A 79 -0.42 -40.63 -24.72
CA GLY A 79 -0.15 -40.50 -23.30
C GLY A 79 -1.42 -40.90 -22.55
N GLN A 80 -1.38 -42.01 -21.83
CA GLN A 80 -2.44 -42.35 -20.89
C GLN A 80 -2.60 -41.18 -19.90
N ALA A 81 -3.84 -40.75 -19.65
CA ALA A 81 -4.11 -39.73 -18.65
C ALA A 81 -3.63 -40.23 -17.29
N ILE A 82 -2.64 -39.55 -16.68
CA ILE A 82 -2.20 -39.85 -15.32
C ILE A 82 -3.36 -39.53 -14.39
N GLN A 83 -3.95 -40.57 -13.81
CA GLN A 83 -5.06 -40.39 -12.89
C GLN A 83 -4.51 -40.07 -11.51
N LYS A 84 -5.18 -39.15 -10.79
CA LYS A 84 -4.81 -38.74 -9.44
C LYS A 84 -5.97 -38.91 -8.47
N VAL A 85 -5.68 -39.33 -7.24
CA VAL A 85 -6.68 -39.47 -6.18
C VAL A 85 -6.05 -39.19 -4.82
N GLU A 86 -6.83 -38.61 -3.93
CA GLU A 86 -6.45 -38.46 -2.53
C GLU A 86 -6.90 -39.69 -1.72
N ILE A 87 -5.95 -40.40 -1.13
CA ILE A 87 -6.18 -41.61 -0.33
C ILE A 87 -5.49 -41.43 1.03
N VAL A 88 -6.18 -41.85 2.09
CA VAL A 88 -5.57 -41.98 3.41
C VAL A 88 -4.81 -43.31 3.47
N LEU A 89 -3.51 -43.24 3.70
CA LEU A 89 -2.62 -44.38 3.84
C LEU A 89 -2.12 -44.50 5.28
N LYS A 90 -1.87 -45.74 5.70
CA LYS A 90 -1.29 -46.07 7.00
C LYS A 90 0.23 -45.99 6.91
N THR A 91 0.84 -45.06 7.63
CA THR A 91 2.30 -44.90 7.64
C THR A 91 2.91 -45.40 8.95
N ASN A 92 4.23 -45.58 8.97
CA ASN A 92 4.99 -45.99 10.15
C ASN A 92 4.97 -44.93 11.27
N SER A 93 4.87 -43.65 10.90
CA SER A 93 4.94 -42.50 11.83
C SER A 93 3.56 -41.99 12.26
N SER A 94 2.55 -42.12 11.39
CA SER A 94 1.15 -41.80 11.70
C SER A 94 0.20 -42.83 11.08
N PRO A 95 -0.75 -43.39 11.85
CA PRO A 95 -1.67 -44.40 11.35
C PRO A 95 -2.62 -43.89 10.26
N TYR A 96 -2.77 -42.57 10.10
CA TYR A 96 -3.65 -41.95 9.11
C TYR A 96 -2.97 -40.71 8.52
N SER A 97 -2.43 -40.81 7.31
CA SER A 97 -1.85 -39.68 6.58
C SER A 97 -2.44 -39.59 5.19
N LEU A 98 -2.72 -38.36 4.75
CA LEU A 98 -3.30 -38.10 3.43
C LEU A 98 -2.20 -38.06 2.37
N PHE A 99 -2.38 -38.85 1.31
CA PHE A 99 -1.50 -38.89 0.16
C PHE A 99 -2.28 -38.56 -1.11
N GLU A 100 -1.64 -37.80 -2.01
CA GLU A 100 -2.04 -37.72 -3.42
C GLU A 100 -1.34 -38.86 -4.16
N CYS A 101 -2.14 -39.84 -4.62
CA CYS A 101 -1.67 -41.02 -5.32
C CYS A 101 -1.90 -40.86 -6.83
N HIS A 102 -0.90 -41.21 -7.63
CA HIS A 102 -0.95 -41.21 -9.09
C HIS A 102 -0.69 -42.62 -9.63
N ILE A 103 -1.55 -43.14 -10.49
CA ILE A 103 -1.35 -44.45 -11.14
C ILE A 103 -1.28 -44.31 -12.66
N GLN A 104 -0.36 -45.06 -13.26
CA GLN A 104 -0.28 -45.28 -14.69
C GLN A 104 -0.09 -46.78 -14.97
N TRP A 105 -0.89 -47.34 -15.87
CA TRP A 105 -0.84 -48.76 -16.22
C TRP A 105 -0.03 -48.98 -17.49
N ASP A 106 1.10 -49.70 -17.43
CA ASP A 106 1.82 -50.15 -18.61
C ASP A 106 1.68 -51.68 -18.74
N ASN A 107 0.99 -52.12 -19.80
CA ASN A 107 0.51 -53.49 -19.97
C ASN A 107 -0.34 -53.97 -18.79
N ASP A 108 0.19 -54.85 -17.94
CA ASP A 108 -0.45 -55.39 -16.74
C ASP A 108 0.24 -54.94 -15.43
N ILE A 109 1.19 -53.99 -15.54
CA ILE A 109 1.92 -53.44 -14.40
C ILE A 109 1.44 -52.01 -14.13
N GLY A 110 0.93 -51.78 -12.93
CA GLY A 110 0.56 -50.47 -12.42
C GLY A 110 1.74 -49.77 -11.77
N HIS A 111 2.12 -48.60 -12.29
CA HIS A 111 3.11 -47.71 -11.72
C HIS A 111 2.42 -46.69 -10.82
N LEU A 112 2.65 -46.78 -9.51
CA LEU A 112 1.95 -46.00 -8.50
C LEU A 112 2.92 -45.09 -7.73
N VAL A 113 2.69 -43.78 -7.73
CA VAL A 113 3.44 -42.77 -6.97
C VAL A 113 2.55 -42.23 -5.86
N CYS A 114 3.05 -42.14 -4.62
CA CYS A 114 2.32 -41.56 -3.49
C CYS A 114 3.06 -40.34 -2.94
N ILE A 115 2.45 -39.15 -3.01
CA ILE A 115 3.02 -37.91 -2.50
C ILE A 115 2.26 -37.52 -1.23
N GLN A 116 2.96 -37.41 -0.10
CA GLN A 116 2.36 -36.97 1.15
C GLN A 116 1.94 -35.50 1.04
N GLN A 117 0.69 -35.17 1.37
CA GLN A 117 0.29 -33.77 1.52
C GLN A 117 0.82 -33.25 2.87
N ASP A 118 1.96 -32.56 2.83
CA ASP A 118 2.66 -32.03 4.00
C ASP A 118 2.04 -30.66 4.39
N GLU A 119 1.35 -30.59 5.53
CA GLU A 119 0.66 -29.39 6.03
C GLU A 119 1.59 -28.15 6.17
N ARG A 120 2.90 -28.38 6.28
CA ARG A 120 3.94 -27.36 6.52
C ARG A 120 4.06 -26.29 5.45
N ILE A 121 3.79 -26.59 4.17
CA ILE A 121 3.86 -25.59 3.09
C ILE A 121 2.61 -24.68 3.11
N GLN A 122 1.45 -25.18 3.52
CA GLN A 122 0.26 -24.36 3.71
C GLN A 122 0.44 -23.38 4.88
N GLU A 123 1.10 -23.79 5.96
CA GLU A 123 1.39 -22.92 7.11
C GLU A 123 2.32 -21.76 6.72
N LEU A 124 3.40 -22.04 5.98
CA LEU A 124 4.32 -21.01 5.49
C LEU A 124 3.62 -20.03 4.55
N THR A 125 2.76 -20.53 3.65
CA THR A 125 1.97 -19.69 2.75
C THR A 125 1.01 -18.80 3.53
N THR A 126 0.36 -19.34 4.58
CA THR A 126 -0.54 -18.58 5.45
C THR A 126 0.19 -17.51 6.24
N LEU A 127 1.40 -17.80 6.74
CA LEU A 127 2.25 -16.83 7.44
C LEU A 127 2.68 -15.68 6.52
N VAL A 128 3.09 -15.99 5.29
CA VAL A 128 3.45 -14.98 4.28
C VAL A 128 2.25 -14.10 3.92
N GLN A 129 1.06 -14.69 3.72
CA GLN A 129 -0.16 -13.92 3.46
C GLN A 129 -0.53 -13.00 4.63
N ARG A 130 -0.38 -13.48 5.88
CA ARG A 130 -0.59 -12.67 7.08
C ARG A 130 0.40 -11.50 7.17
N HIS A 131 1.67 -11.71 6.83
CA HIS A 131 2.65 -10.63 6.79
C HIS A 131 2.33 -9.60 5.70
N ARG A 132 1.94 -10.03 4.49
CA ARG A 132 1.52 -9.10 3.44
C ARG A 132 0.31 -8.26 3.85
N LYS A 133 -0.67 -8.87 4.53
CA LYS A 133 -1.83 -8.15 5.05
C LYS A 133 -1.43 -7.12 6.11
N ARG A 134 -0.60 -7.50 7.09
CA ARG A 134 -0.11 -6.58 8.13
C ARG A 134 0.71 -5.43 7.54
N LEU A 135 1.56 -5.69 6.53
CA LEU A 135 2.30 -4.62 5.85
C LEU A 135 1.35 -3.62 5.18
N ALA A 136 0.31 -4.09 4.47
CA ALA A 136 -0.66 -3.20 3.85
C ALA A 136 -1.46 -2.38 4.88
N GLU A 137 -1.82 -2.97 6.02
CA GLU A 137 -2.47 -2.26 7.13
C GLU A 137 -1.54 -1.20 7.75
N THR A 138 -0.28 -1.54 8.01
CA THR A 138 0.73 -0.60 8.53
C THR A 138 1.02 0.53 7.54
N ASP A 139 1.08 0.24 6.23
CA ASP A 139 1.26 1.27 5.21
C ASP A 139 0.09 2.27 5.21
N PHE A 140 -1.14 1.79 5.40
CA PHE A 140 -2.31 2.66 5.53
C PHE A 140 -2.27 3.52 6.81
N GLU A 141 -1.93 2.93 7.95
CA GLU A 141 -1.75 3.68 9.21
C GLU A 141 -0.64 4.73 9.11
N LEU A 142 0.50 4.39 8.50
CA LEU A 142 1.61 5.32 8.26
C LEU A 142 1.19 6.47 7.34
N LEU A 143 0.40 6.19 6.30
CA LEU A 143 -0.13 7.23 5.41
C LEU A 143 -1.00 8.23 6.19
N GLN A 144 -1.89 7.73 7.03
CA GLN A 144 -2.76 8.55 7.86
C GLN A 144 -1.97 9.37 8.91
N GLN A 145 -0.96 8.77 9.53
CA GLN A 145 -0.07 9.50 10.45
C GLN A 145 0.73 10.59 9.75
N LYS A 146 1.20 10.32 8.52
CA LYS A 146 1.88 11.32 7.70
C LYS A 146 0.96 12.50 7.38
N GLU A 147 -0.28 12.25 6.96
CA GLU A 147 -1.27 13.30 6.68
C GLU A 147 -1.53 14.17 7.91
N GLN A 148 -1.74 13.54 9.07
CA GLN A 148 -1.93 14.26 10.34
C GLN A 148 -0.71 15.11 10.74
N LEU A 149 0.51 14.61 10.44
CA LEU A 149 1.74 15.35 10.68
C LEU A 149 1.89 16.54 9.73
N GLU A 150 1.54 16.39 8.46
CA GLU A 150 1.51 17.47 7.47
C GLU A 150 0.52 18.57 7.86
N ASP A 151 -0.68 18.20 8.32
CA ASP A 151 -1.68 19.15 8.85
C ASP A 151 -1.18 19.89 10.10
N SER A 152 -0.55 19.15 11.02
CA SER A 152 0.05 19.74 12.23
C SER A 152 1.18 20.71 11.86
N LEU A 153 2.01 20.37 10.88
CA LEU A 153 3.05 21.25 10.35
C LEU A 153 2.47 22.49 9.66
N LYS A 154 1.37 22.35 8.90
CA LYS A 154 0.67 23.49 8.28
C LYS A 154 0.15 24.45 9.36
N ARG A 155 -0.42 23.90 10.44
CA ARG A 155 -0.90 24.69 11.58
C ARG A 155 0.22 25.39 12.34
N ILE A 156 1.33 24.69 12.58
CA ILE A 156 2.52 25.28 13.21
C ILE A 156 3.11 26.38 12.32
N LYS A 157 3.20 26.17 11.00
CA LYS A 157 3.66 27.20 10.04
C LYS A 157 2.79 28.45 10.05
N GLN A 158 1.46 28.29 10.17
CA GLN A 158 0.53 29.40 10.34
C GLN A 158 0.69 30.13 11.69
N LEU A 159 1.20 29.46 12.73
CA LEU A 159 1.51 30.05 14.03
C LEU A 159 2.93 30.63 14.08
N SER A 160 3.84 30.19 13.21
CA SER A 160 5.23 30.63 13.17
C SER A 160 5.47 31.80 12.22
N ALA A 161 4.60 32.02 11.23
CA ALA A 161 4.43 33.36 10.70
C ALA A 161 3.64 34.15 11.74
N SER A 162 4.11 35.35 12.06
CA SER A 162 3.34 36.35 12.79
C SER A 162 2.10 36.74 11.97
N PHE A 163 1.11 35.86 11.85
CA PHE A 163 -0.11 36.05 11.08
C PHE A 163 -1.30 35.68 11.96
N ILE A 164 -1.95 36.71 12.50
CA ILE A 164 -3.09 36.61 13.39
C ILE A 164 -4.36 36.76 12.56
N LYS A 165 -5.19 35.72 12.54
CA LYS A 165 -6.48 35.73 11.85
C LYS A 165 -7.48 36.54 12.68
N LEU A 166 -7.92 37.71 12.17
CA LEU A 166 -8.92 38.54 12.86
C LEU A 166 -10.35 38.19 12.44
N SER A 167 -10.56 37.87 11.17
CA SER A 167 -11.83 37.42 10.62
C SER A 167 -11.61 36.47 9.42
N PRO A 168 -12.66 35.89 8.81
CA PRO A 168 -12.51 35.08 7.60
C PRO A 168 -11.88 35.81 6.41
N SER A 169 -11.92 37.14 6.37
CA SER A 169 -11.43 37.95 5.25
C SER A 169 -10.33 38.96 5.64
N VAL A 170 -10.05 39.12 6.94
CA VAL A 170 -9.07 40.07 7.48
C VAL A 170 -7.97 39.36 8.27
N GLY A 171 -6.72 39.55 7.86
CA GLY A 171 -5.51 39.08 8.56
C GLY A 171 -4.69 40.22 9.16
N LEU A 172 -4.02 39.96 10.28
CA LEU A 172 -3.11 40.88 10.98
C LEU A 172 -1.69 40.30 11.01
N VAL A 173 -0.71 41.10 10.63
CA VAL A 173 0.70 40.71 10.54
C VAL A 173 1.52 41.61 11.46
N PRO A 174 1.79 41.20 12.72
CA PRO A 174 2.67 41.97 13.58
C PRO A 174 4.14 41.80 13.16
N LEU A 175 4.80 42.94 12.97
CA LEU A 175 6.22 43.02 12.63
C LEU A 175 7.01 43.49 13.85
N PHE A 176 8.15 42.84 14.09
CA PHE A 176 9.02 43.10 15.23
C PHE A 176 10.48 43.24 14.78
N GLY A 177 11.23 44.12 15.45
CA GLY A 177 12.64 44.36 15.14
C GLY A 177 12.84 45.53 14.17
N ASP A 178 13.86 45.48 13.33
CA ASP A 178 14.09 46.50 12.30
C ASP A 178 13.50 46.05 10.97
N LEU A 179 12.90 46.98 10.23
CA LEU A 179 12.46 46.69 8.87
C LEU A 179 13.67 46.72 7.95
N ASP A 180 14.28 45.56 7.75
CA ASP A 180 15.33 45.30 6.77
C ASP A 180 14.86 44.35 5.67
N ARG A 181 15.74 44.05 4.72
CA ARG A 181 15.44 43.15 3.61
C ARG A 181 15.26 41.69 4.08
N GLN A 182 16.01 41.28 5.10
CA GLN A 182 15.97 39.93 5.63
C GLN A 182 14.59 39.62 6.23
N LEU A 183 14.05 40.53 7.04
CA LEU A 183 12.72 40.40 7.64
C LEU A 183 11.64 40.26 6.57
N VAL A 184 11.74 41.01 5.47
CA VAL A 184 10.78 40.93 4.36
C VAL A 184 10.91 39.61 3.62
N ASP A 185 12.13 39.19 3.25
CA ASP A 185 12.38 37.98 2.47
C ASP A 185 11.95 36.71 3.23
N GLU A 186 12.24 36.63 4.54
CA GLU A 186 11.86 35.51 5.41
C GLU A 186 10.34 35.34 5.51
N ASN A 187 9.61 36.47 5.52
CA ASN A 187 8.15 36.46 5.68
C ASN A 187 7.38 36.42 4.35
N THR A 188 8.01 36.76 3.22
CA THR A 188 7.33 36.95 1.94
C THR A 188 6.59 35.69 1.48
N LYS A 189 7.30 34.58 1.39
CA LYS A 189 6.74 33.33 0.87
C LYS A 189 5.63 32.79 1.77
N VAL A 190 5.85 32.81 3.09
CA VAL A 190 4.90 32.27 4.06
C VAL A 190 3.62 33.09 4.10
N LEU A 191 3.71 34.42 4.04
CA LEU A 191 2.54 35.30 4.04
C LEU A 191 1.75 35.21 2.73
N GLN A 192 2.42 35.15 1.57
CA GLN A 192 1.74 34.96 0.28
C GLN A 192 0.94 33.64 0.23
N GLU A 193 1.55 32.53 0.65
CA GLU A 193 0.88 31.23 0.73
C GLU A 193 -0.31 31.27 1.70
N CYS A 194 -0.15 31.88 2.89
CA CYS A 194 -1.22 32.00 3.88
C CYS A 194 -2.40 32.85 3.38
N VAL A 195 -2.11 33.92 2.63
CA VAL A 195 -3.10 34.86 2.11
C VAL A 195 -3.91 34.22 0.98
N TYR A 196 -3.22 33.53 0.07
CA TYR A 196 -3.85 32.83 -1.06
C TYR A 196 -4.76 31.69 -0.59
N ASP A 197 -4.24 30.79 0.26
CA ASP A 197 -5.00 29.66 0.81
C ASP A 197 -6.19 30.10 1.67
N GLY A 198 -6.03 31.22 2.39
CA GLY A 198 -7.02 31.72 3.34
C GLY A 198 -8.08 32.62 2.73
N HIS A 199 -8.01 32.95 1.44
CA HIS A 199 -8.90 33.88 0.76
C HIS A 199 -9.06 35.23 1.47
N TYR A 200 -7.97 35.74 2.05
CA TYR A 200 -7.98 37.03 2.73
C TYR A 200 -8.07 38.17 1.71
N THR A 201 -9.04 39.06 1.88
CA THR A 201 -9.21 40.26 1.05
C THR A 201 -8.52 41.48 1.64
N THR A 202 -8.15 41.41 2.93
CA THR A 202 -7.58 42.53 3.68
C THR A 202 -6.46 42.09 4.61
N LEU A 203 -5.35 42.84 4.59
CA LEU A 203 -4.20 42.64 5.48
C LEU A 203 -3.86 43.90 6.25
N LEU A 204 -3.60 43.72 7.55
CA LEU A 204 -3.15 44.77 8.46
C LEU A 204 -1.72 44.46 8.88
N PHE A 205 -0.77 45.34 8.59
CA PHE A 205 0.61 45.20 9.04
C PHE A 205 0.84 46.10 10.25
N ASP A 206 1.13 45.50 11.40
CA ASP A 206 1.36 46.23 12.65
C ASP A 206 2.83 46.56 12.83
N PHE A 207 3.12 47.86 12.75
CA PHE A 207 4.45 48.45 12.89
C PHE A 207 4.78 48.84 14.34
N GLY A 208 3.88 48.58 15.29
CA GLY A 208 4.07 48.96 16.70
C GLY A 208 5.30 48.33 17.33
N GLY A 209 5.70 47.14 16.86
CA GLY A 209 6.89 46.41 17.29
C GLY A 209 8.18 46.73 16.52
N LEU A 210 8.12 47.57 15.48
CA LEU A 210 9.30 47.91 14.68
C LEU A 210 10.10 49.04 15.33
N ALA A 211 11.43 48.98 15.33
CA ALA A 211 12.33 50.00 15.87
C ALA A 211 12.79 51.00 14.79
N GLU A 212 13.60 50.54 13.84
CA GLU A 212 14.06 51.35 12.71
C GLU A 212 13.56 50.83 11.36
N LEU A 213 13.46 51.75 10.38
CA LEU A 213 13.09 51.44 9.01
C LEU A 213 14.29 51.72 8.11
N THR A 214 14.94 50.67 7.62
CA THR A 214 16.09 50.82 6.72
C THR A 214 15.64 51.19 5.30
N SER A 215 16.53 51.81 4.53
CA SER A 215 16.24 52.15 3.12
C SER A 215 15.90 50.92 2.26
N GLU A 216 16.63 49.84 2.47
CA GLU A 216 16.46 48.59 1.73
C GLU A 216 15.19 47.86 2.16
N GLY A 217 14.88 47.84 3.46
CA GLY A 217 13.64 47.27 3.99
C GLY A 217 12.40 48.01 3.48
N ILE A 218 12.45 49.35 3.38
CA ILE A 218 11.33 50.12 2.80
C ILE A 218 11.06 49.71 1.35
N HIS A 219 12.10 49.56 0.55
CA HIS A 219 11.97 49.17 -0.85
C HIS A 219 11.45 47.72 -0.99
N ALA A 220 12.06 46.78 -0.26
CA ALA A 220 11.63 45.38 -0.24
C ALA A 220 10.17 45.24 0.21
N PHE A 221 9.79 45.97 1.27
CA PHE A 221 8.42 45.98 1.75
C PHE A 221 7.46 46.55 0.70
N ALA A 222 7.80 47.63 0.00
CA ALA A 222 6.96 48.16 -1.08
C ALA A 222 6.72 47.14 -2.21
N GLU A 223 7.74 46.40 -2.63
CA GLU A 223 7.60 45.32 -3.61
C GLU A 223 6.74 44.17 -3.09
N PHE A 224 6.93 43.81 -1.82
CA PHE A 224 6.12 42.82 -1.14
C PHE A 224 4.65 43.22 -1.08
N MET A 225 4.32 44.47 -0.77
CA MET A 225 2.94 44.98 -0.76
C MET A 225 2.30 44.96 -2.16
N LYS A 226 3.09 45.30 -3.19
CA LYS A 226 2.63 45.24 -4.58
C LYS A 226 2.22 43.82 -4.98
N SER A 227 2.88 42.80 -4.44
CA SER A 227 2.52 41.40 -4.70
C SER A 227 1.08 41.08 -4.23
N PHE A 228 0.68 41.59 -3.06
CA PHE A 228 -0.69 41.42 -2.54
C PHE A 228 -1.73 42.24 -3.30
N TYR A 229 -1.38 43.45 -3.74
CA TYR A 229 -2.27 44.26 -4.57
C TYR A 229 -2.61 43.54 -5.88
N LEU A 230 -1.63 42.89 -6.53
CA LEU A 230 -1.86 42.07 -7.73
C LEU A 230 -2.76 40.85 -7.46
N MET A 231 -2.81 40.38 -6.21
CA MET A 231 -3.72 39.31 -5.77
C MET A 231 -5.12 39.82 -5.39
N GLY A 232 -5.39 41.13 -5.52
CA GLY A 232 -6.67 41.74 -5.15
C GLY A 232 -6.83 41.97 -3.65
N VAL A 233 -5.74 41.94 -2.88
CA VAL A 233 -5.75 42.11 -1.42
C VAL A 233 -5.43 43.56 -1.05
N THR A 234 -6.33 44.17 -0.27
CA THR A 234 -6.12 45.54 0.22
C THR A 234 -5.26 45.52 1.46
N CYS A 235 -4.20 46.32 1.47
CA CYS A 235 -3.26 46.33 2.56
C CYS A 235 -3.26 47.64 3.35
N TYR A 236 -3.23 47.52 4.67
CA TYR A 236 -3.21 48.62 5.62
C TYR A 236 -1.97 48.52 6.49
N VAL A 237 -1.37 49.67 6.80
CA VAL A 237 -0.30 49.78 7.79
C VAL A 237 -0.87 50.45 9.04
N ILE A 238 -0.70 49.81 10.18
CA ILE A 238 -1.14 50.29 11.49
C ILE A 238 0.04 50.39 12.45
N GLY A 239 -0.14 51.08 13.59
CA GLY A 239 0.88 51.09 14.65
C GLY A 239 2.14 51.90 14.31
N MET A 240 2.08 52.78 13.32
CA MET A 240 3.19 53.67 12.97
C MET A 240 3.47 54.68 14.09
N ARG A 241 4.74 54.83 14.45
CA ARG A 241 5.20 55.81 15.45
C ARG A 241 5.76 57.06 14.75
N PRO A 242 5.85 58.23 15.41
CA PRO A 242 6.39 59.46 14.80
C PRO A 242 7.77 59.29 14.13
N PRO A 243 8.75 58.53 14.69
CA PRO A 243 10.03 58.27 14.02
C PRO A 243 9.85 57.55 12.67
N HIS A 244 8.87 56.65 12.56
CA HIS A 244 8.60 55.89 11.34
C HIS A 244 8.11 56.81 10.22
N THR A 245 7.23 57.75 10.55
CA THR A 245 6.72 58.76 9.59
C THR A 245 7.82 59.67 9.06
N GLN A 246 8.87 59.90 9.85
CA GLN A 246 10.02 60.70 9.44
C GLN A 246 10.95 59.95 8.48
N SER A 247 11.15 58.64 8.67
CA SER A 247 11.90 57.79 7.74
C SER A 247 11.20 57.60 6.39
N LEU A 248 9.88 57.80 6.34
CA LEU A 248 9.04 57.72 5.13
C LEU A 248 8.81 59.08 4.46
N ARG A 249 9.35 60.18 5.01
CA ARG A 249 9.01 61.55 4.60
C ARG A 249 9.31 61.90 3.13
N ASN A 250 10.11 61.08 2.44
CA ASN A 250 10.40 61.16 1.00
C ASN A 250 10.36 59.78 0.31
N ARG A 251 9.80 58.77 0.97
CA ARG A 251 9.74 57.39 0.52
C ARG A 251 8.37 56.84 0.88
N SER A 252 7.54 56.57 -0.11
CA SER A 252 6.29 55.87 0.13
C SER A 252 6.52 54.37 -0.05
N PHE A 253 5.72 53.57 0.64
CA PHE A 253 5.59 52.15 0.31
C PHE A 253 4.76 51.93 -0.98
N GLY A 254 4.42 53.00 -1.71
CA GLY A 254 3.50 53.02 -2.86
C GLY A 254 2.20 53.78 -2.57
N GLU A 255 1.45 54.15 -3.62
CA GLU A 255 0.14 54.83 -3.52
C GLU A 255 -1.00 53.91 -3.08
N GLN A 256 -0.74 52.60 -3.04
CA GLN A 256 -1.75 51.54 -2.82
C GLN A 256 -1.88 51.13 -1.35
N ILE A 257 -1.13 51.77 -0.44
CA ILE A 257 -1.11 51.44 0.98
C ILE A 257 -1.83 52.52 1.77
N ILE A 258 -2.78 52.07 2.58
CA ILE A 258 -3.59 52.93 3.42
C ILE A 258 -2.98 52.94 4.82
N TYR A 259 -2.57 54.12 5.30
CA TYR A 259 -2.00 54.30 6.63
C TYR A 259 -3.11 54.64 7.63
N MET A 260 -3.14 53.95 8.77
CA MET A 260 -4.17 54.16 9.79
C MET A 260 -3.54 54.19 11.19
N ASN A 261 -4.13 55.02 12.07
CA ASN A 261 -3.61 55.20 13.43
C ASN A 261 -4.15 54.17 14.43
N ASN A 262 -5.30 53.53 14.14
CA ASN A 262 -5.92 52.57 15.06
C ASN A 262 -6.71 51.47 14.33
N LEU A 263 -6.82 50.30 14.98
CA LEU A 263 -7.56 49.14 14.48
C LEU A 263 -9.08 49.40 14.42
N SER A 264 -9.58 50.34 15.23
CA SER A 264 -11.00 50.66 15.40
C SER A 264 -11.63 51.30 14.15
N GLU A 265 -10.87 52.09 13.39
CA GLU A 265 -11.35 52.67 12.14
C GLU A 265 -11.63 51.61 11.06
N ILE A 266 -10.89 50.50 11.02
CA ILE A 266 -11.05 49.41 10.03
C ILE A 266 -12.40 48.69 10.20
N ILE A 267 -12.83 48.49 11.45
CA ILE A 267 -14.08 47.80 11.77
C ILE A 267 -15.30 48.62 11.29
N ASN A 268 -15.17 49.95 11.18
CA ASN A 268 -16.24 50.82 10.69
C ASN A 268 -16.25 50.97 9.16
N VAL A 269 -15.09 50.91 8.50
CA VAL A 269 -15.03 50.98 7.01
C VAL A 269 -15.66 49.74 6.37
N GLY A 270 -15.50 48.56 6.99
CA GLY A 270 -16.15 47.31 6.52
C GLY A 270 -17.69 47.30 6.61
N LYS A 271 -18.32 48.27 7.29
CA LYS A 271 -19.78 48.38 7.40
C LYS A 271 -20.45 49.24 6.32
N HIS A 272 -19.67 49.95 5.50
CA HIS A 272 -20.19 50.86 4.47
C HIS A 272 -20.06 50.35 3.03
N VAL A 273 -19.66 49.09 2.84
CA VAL A 273 -19.59 48.43 1.52
C VAL A 273 -20.39 47.10 1.52
N SER A 274 -21.52 47.09 2.22
CA SER A 274 -22.57 46.05 2.09
C SER A 274 -23.76 46.62 1.36
#